data_AF-A0A2S7DKI6-F1
#
_entry.id   AF-A0A2S7DKI6-F1
#
_cell.length_a   1.000
_cell.length_b   1.000
_cell.length_c   1.000
_cell.angle_alpha   90.00
_cell.angle_beta   90.00
_cell.angle_gamma   90.00
#
_symmetry.space_group_name_H-M   'P 1'
#
loop_
_entity.id
_entity.type
_entity.pdbx_description
1 polymer ?
#
loop_
_entity_poly.entity_id
_entity_poly.type
_entity_poly.pdbx_seq_one_letter_code
_entity_poly.pdbx_strand_id
1 'polypeptide(L)'
;MNLLLLLPAGLAALAALLMPLLIHLARRSEHRPTDFAALRWLRAMPRPRHRVRLDEWPLLLLRLLLLAALALLLAEPALRERQDSRPRIAVSPGVDLAAARALPHADDAQWLWLAPGFAPINTDTADRSPATLGTAQPVGSLLRELDARLPAGAALRVIVPAQWGALDAQRIQLARAVQWQVLPGHSPLAAPTPPAPLHLQVVTDDTAMPALRYLRAVQAAWALPDRLPVVTPAAAQPPRWAPGTVVVWLSPSAPPDSVIAWAAAGGQLVLQAQAPVPAALAALLQAAPETDGEPLLEAAALGRGRVLRWTAPLQPQQLPALLDADFPARLRTAVQPPPTPHAAPAQTQQPQRGAAIRLNLPPQSLAPWLVGLVLLLFALERWLATAPRRNAAA
;
A
#
# COMPACT_ATOMS: atom_id res chain seq x y z
N MET A 1 -21.96 2.42 -16.32
CA MET A 1 -22.22 1.91 -14.96
C MET A 1 -23.39 0.94 -15.08
N ASN A 2 -23.34 -0.20 -14.38
CA ASN A 2 -24.44 -1.16 -14.33
C ASN A 2 -25.08 -1.10 -12.93
N LEU A 3 -26.40 -1.00 -12.89
CA LEU A 3 -27.18 -1.14 -11.66
C LEU A 3 -27.34 -2.61 -11.31
N LEU A 4 -27.14 -2.96 -10.04
CA LEU A 4 -27.36 -4.29 -9.50
C LEU A 4 -28.00 -4.19 -8.11
N LEU A 5 -28.74 -5.23 -7.71
CA LEU A 5 -29.34 -5.33 -6.38
C LEU A 5 -28.53 -6.34 -5.57
N LEU A 6 -27.99 -5.91 -4.43
CA LEU A 6 -27.23 -6.80 -3.56
C LEU A 6 -28.16 -7.76 -2.81
N LEU A 7 -29.38 -7.30 -2.46
CA LEU A 7 -30.42 -8.10 -1.84
C LEU A 7 -31.72 -8.04 -2.66
N PRO A 8 -31.83 -8.73 -3.81
CA PRO A 8 -33.03 -8.65 -4.66
C PRO A 8 -34.32 -9.05 -3.93
N ALA A 9 -34.23 -9.89 -2.89
CA ALA A 9 -35.36 -10.26 -2.03
C ALA A 9 -35.99 -9.05 -1.28
N GLY A 10 -35.24 -7.96 -1.07
CA GLY A 10 -35.76 -6.74 -0.45
C GLY A 10 -36.93 -6.12 -1.21
N LEU A 11 -37.03 -6.36 -2.53
CA LEU A 11 -38.17 -5.92 -3.34
C LEU A 11 -39.50 -6.57 -2.91
N ALA A 12 -39.48 -7.69 -2.19
CA ALA A 12 -40.70 -8.28 -1.63
C ALA A 12 -41.43 -7.32 -0.67
N ALA A 13 -40.70 -6.38 -0.04
CA ALA A 13 -41.29 -5.34 0.80
C ALA A 13 -42.24 -4.40 0.04
N LEU A 14 -42.20 -4.36 -1.30
CA LEU A 14 -43.20 -3.65 -2.10
C LEU A 14 -44.62 -4.18 -1.85
N ALA A 15 -44.80 -5.42 -1.36
CA ALA A 15 -46.12 -5.91 -0.96
C ALA A 15 -46.79 -5.01 0.11
N ALA A 16 -46.01 -4.28 0.93
CA ALA A 16 -46.53 -3.34 1.92
C ALA A 16 -47.32 -2.17 1.31
N LEU A 17 -47.11 -1.84 0.01
CA LEU A 17 -47.88 -0.84 -0.73
C LEU A 17 -49.38 -1.17 -0.79
N LEU A 18 -49.74 -2.46 -0.70
CA LEU A 18 -51.15 -2.89 -0.71
C LEU A 18 -51.91 -2.38 0.52
N MET A 19 -51.25 -2.28 1.68
CA MET A 19 -51.91 -1.89 2.94
C MET A 19 -52.54 -0.48 2.88
N PRO A 20 -51.80 0.61 2.58
CA PRO A 20 -52.39 1.94 2.47
C PRO A 20 -53.41 2.06 1.33
N LEU A 21 -53.21 1.33 0.22
CA LEU A 21 -54.14 1.32 -0.90
C LEU A 21 -55.49 0.70 -0.49
N LEU A 22 -55.45 -0.45 0.19
CA LEU A 22 -56.65 -1.14 0.69
C LEU A 22 -57.36 -0.31 1.78
N ILE A 23 -56.61 0.29 2.72
CA ILE A 23 -57.18 1.17 3.74
C ILE A 23 -57.89 2.35 3.09
N HIS A 24 -57.28 2.96 2.07
CA HIS A 24 -57.87 4.11 1.39
C HIS A 24 -59.15 3.72 0.63
N LEU A 25 -59.15 2.58 -0.05
CA LEU A 25 -60.33 2.07 -0.76
C LEU A 25 -61.46 1.65 0.21
N ALA A 26 -61.10 1.17 1.40
CA ALA A 26 -62.04 0.80 2.45
C ALA A 26 -62.59 2.00 3.24
N ARG A 27 -61.93 3.17 3.16
CA ARG A 27 -62.34 4.37 3.88
C ARG A 27 -63.65 4.91 3.32
N ARG A 28 -64.75 4.53 3.98
CA ARG A 28 -66.06 5.10 3.74
C ARG A 28 -66.02 6.56 4.22
N SER A 29 -66.46 7.49 3.38
CA SER A 29 -66.65 8.88 3.77
C SER A 29 -67.70 8.94 4.89
N GLU A 30 -67.23 9.07 6.13
CA GLU A 30 -68.07 9.36 7.30
C GLU A 30 -68.67 10.74 7.10
N HIS A 31 -69.90 10.78 6.56
CA HIS A 31 -70.69 11.99 6.59
C HIS A 31 -71.09 12.16 8.04
N ARG A 32 -70.44 13.08 8.77
CA ARG A 32 -70.95 13.51 10.07
C ARG A 32 -72.31 14.17 9.82
N PRO A 33 -73.42 13.63 10.33
CA PRO A 33 -74.69 14.32 10.22
C PRO A 33 -74.58 15.60 11.03
N THR A 34 -74.44 16.73 10.35
CA THR A 34 -74.58 18.05 10.95
C THR A 34 -76.06 18.33 11.11
N ASP A 35 -76.51 18.54 12.34
CA ASP A 35 -77.92 18.83 12.61
C ASP A 35 -78.25 20.23 12.08
N PHE A 36 -78.91 20.28 10.93
CA PHE A 36 -79.27 21.53 10.27
C PHE A 36 -80.78 21.73 10.34
N ALA A 37 -81.19 22.57 11.29
CA ALA A 37 -82.59 22.76 11.70
C ALA A 37 -83.57 23.13 10.57
N ALA A 38 -83.07 23.68 9.46
CA ALA A 38 -83.87 24.09 8.30
C ALA A 38 -84.26 22.93 7.35
N LEU A 39 -83.62 21.76 7.46
CA LEU A 39 -83.91 20.61 6.57
C LEU A 39 -85.19 19.85 6.93
N ARG A 40 -85.80 20.09 8.11
CA ARG A 40 -87.02 19.37 8.52
C ARG A 40 -88.24 19.60 7.61
N TRP A 41 -88.18 20.60 6.72
CA TRP A 41 -89.26 20.92 5.75
C TRP A 41 -88.97 20.41 4.34
N LEU A 42 -87.78 19.83 4.09
CA LEU A 42 -87.35 19.39 2.75
C LEU A 42 -87.65 17.89 2.55
N ARG A 43 -88.77 17.54 1.89
CA ARG A 43 -89.11 16.16 1.50
C ARG A 43 -88.46 15.74 0.18
N ALA A 44 -87.14 15.62 0.17
CA ALA A 44 -86.44 14.94 -0.92
C ALA A 44 -85.41 13.99 -0.30
N MET A 45 -85.56 12.69 -0.56
CA MET A 45 -84.57 11.67 -0.19
C MET A 45 -83.61 11.52 -1.38
N PRO A 46 -82.43 12.18 -1.40
CA PRO A 46 -81.48 11.99 -2.48
C PRO A 46 -80.98 10.54 -2.46
N ARG A 47 -81.01 9.87 -3.62
CA ARG A 47 -80.46 8.52 -3.77
C ARG A 47 -78.95 8.56 -3.50
N PRO A 48 -78.42 7.73 -2.59
CA PRO A 48 -76.99 7.71 -2.30
C PRO A 48 -76.21 7.30 -3.56
N ARG A 49 -75.51 8.24 -4.18
CA ARG A 49 -74.59 7.95 -5.28
C ARG A 49 -73.25 7.58 -4.68
N HIS A 50 -73.00 6.28 -4.58
CA HIS A 50 -71.69 5.73 -4.27
C HIS A 50 -70.71 6.08 -5.39
N ARG A 51 -69.87 7.09 -5.20
CA ARG A 51 -68.70 7.33 -6.03
C ARG A 51 -67.48 7.27 -5.13
N VAL A 52 -66.54 6.40 -5.48
CA VAL A 52 -65.22 6.37 -4.86
C VAL A 52 -64.53 7.69 -5.22
N ARG A 53 -64.43 8.60 -4.25
CA ARG A 53 -63.72 9.87 -4.42
C ARG A 53 -62.40 9.74 -3.70
N LEU A 54 -61.30 9.86 -4.44
CA LEU A 54 -59.93 9.77 -3.91
C LEU A 54 -59.58 11.11 -3.25
N ASP A 55 -60.16 11.37 -2.08
CA ASP A 55 -59.80 12.54 -1.27
C ASP A 55 -58.38 12.33 -0.68
N GLU A 56 -57.55 13.36 -0.60
CA GLU A 56 -56.16 13.26 -0.08
C GLU A 56 -55.16 12.43 -0.95
N TRP A 57 -55.42 12.26 -2.25
CA TRP A 57 -54.53 11.51 -3.17
C TRP A 57 -53.03 11.93 -3.13
N PRO A 58 -52.66 13.22 -2.95
CA PRO A 58 -51.26 13.62 -2.79
C PRO A 58 -50.57 12.97 -1.57
N LEU A 59 -51.29 12.82 -0.44
CA LEU A 59 -50.77 12.22 0.79
C LEU A 59 -50.62 10.70 0.63
N LEU A 60 -51.59 10.07 -0.05
CA LEU A 60 -51.50 8.65 -0.40
C LEU A 60 -50.30 8.37 -1.31
N LEU A 61 -50.10 9.16 -2.36
CA LEU A 61 -48.97 9.03 -3.27
C LEU A 61 -47.64 9.10 -2.52
N LEU A 62 -47.51 10.07 -1.60
CA LEU A 62 -46.30 10.26 -0.82
C LEU A 62 -46.03 9.07 0.13
N ARG A 63 -47.09 8.50 0.71
CA ARG A 63 -46.99 7.29 1.54
C ARG A 63 -46.55 6.07 0.73
N LEU A 64 -47.06 5.92 -0.49
CA LEU A 64 -46.63 4.87 -1.41
C LEU A 64 -45.17 5.06 -1.82
N LEU A 65 -44.76 6.29 -2.17
CA LEU A 65 -43.38 6.61 -2.51
C LEU A 65 -42.42 6.34 -1.35
N LEU A 66 -42.82 6.67 -0.11
CA LEU A 66 -42.02 6.38 1.08
C LEU A 66 -41.82 4.88 1.29
N LEU A 67 -42.89 4.08 1.18
CA LEU A 67 -42.80 2.62 1.30
C LEU A 67 -41.98 2.00 0.16
N ALA A 68 -42.14 2.52 -1.07
CA ALA A 68 -41.35 2.07 -2.22
C ALA A 68 -39.87 2.40 -2.05
N ALA A 69 -39.52 3.60 -1.57
CA ALA A 69 -38.15 3.99 -1.27
C ALA A 69 -37.53 3.14 -0.16
N LEU A 70 -38.31 2.79 0.87
CA LEU A 70 -37.87 1.89 1.94
C LEU A 70 -37.63 0.47 1.43
N ALA A 71 -38.53 -0.06 0.59
CA ALA A 71 -38.33 -1.35 -0.07
C ALA A 71 -37.09 -1.35 -0.97
N LEU A 72 -36.84 -0.25 -1.68
CA LEU A 72 -35.63 -0.08 -2.49
C LEU A 72 -34.37 0.01 -1.61
N LEU A 73 -34.43 0.66 -0.45
CA LEU A 73 -33.33 0.69 0.51
C LEU A 73 -32.99 -0.72 1.01
N LEU A 74 -33.99 -1.55 1.32
CA LEU A 74 -33.81 -2.96 1.69
C LEU A 74 -33.24 -3.83 0.56
N ALA A 75 -33.48 -3.45 -0.70
CA ALA A 75 -32.95 -4.16 -1.85
C ALA A 75 -31.47 -3.87 -2.14
N GLU A 76 -30.88 -2.90 -1.41
CA GLU A 76 -29.50 -2.42 -1.55
C GLU A 76 -29.05 -2.28 -3.01
N PRO A 77 -29.63 -1.33 -3.77
CA PRO A 77 -29.18 -1.05 -5.12
C PRO A 77 -27.75 -0.49 -5.06
N ALA A 78 -26.90 -1.05 -5.89
CA ALA A 78 -25.51 -0.65 -6.01
C ALA A 78 -25.14 -0.42 -7.47
N LEU A 79 -24.21 0.50 -7.67
CA LEU A 79 -23.62 0.82 -8.97
C LEU A 79 -22.29 0.08 -9.09
N ARG A 80 -22.17 -0.73 -10.14
CA ARG A 80 -20.89 -1.32 -10.54
C ARG A 80 -20.37 -0.59 -11.76
N GLU A 81 -19.10 -0.21 -11.74
CA GLU A 81 -18.45 0.31 -12.93
C GLU A 81 -18.46 -0.75 -14.03
N ARG A 82 -18.69 -0.30 -15.27
CA ARG A 82 -18.69 -1.22 -16.40
C ARG A 82 -17.25 -1.72 -16.55
N GLN A 83 -17.05 -3.03 -16.55
CA GLN A 83 -15.71 -3.58 -16.71
C GLN A 83 -15.19 -3.16 -18.09
N ASP A 84 -14.15 -2.34 -18.08
CA ASP A 84 -13.48 -1.89 -19.28
C ASP A 84 -12.45 -2.94 -19.70
N SER A 85 -12.79 -3.70 -20.75
CA SER A 85 -11.93 -4.75 -21.29
C SER A 85 -10.92 -4.24 -22.31
N ARG A 86 -10.82 -2.92 -22.52
CA ARG A 86 -9.83 -2.35 -23.44
C ARG A 86 -8.41 -2.82 -23.10
N PRO A 87 -7.58 -3.11 -24.12
CA PRO A 87 -6.20 -3.50 -23.90
C PRO A 87 -5.45 -2.37 -23.19
N ARG A 88 -4.59 -2.71 -22.21
CA ARG A 88 -3.77 -1.74 -21.48
C ARG A 88 -2.30 -1.86 -21.86
N ILE A 89 -1.66 -0.72 -22.09
CA ILE A 89 -0.22 -0.61 -22.34
C ILE A 89 0.39 0.16 -21.18
N ALA A 90 1.10 -0.55 -20.31
CA ALA A 90 1.84 0.07 -19.22
C ALA A 90 3.26 0.40 -19.67
N VAL A 91 3.67 1.65 -19.55
CA VAL A 91 5.01 2.10 -19.91
C VAL A 91 5.77 2.48 -18.65
N SER A 92 6.94 1.88 -18.43
CA SER A 92 7.80 2.24 -17.30
C SER A 92 8.55 3.54 -17.58
N PRO A 93 8.75 4.40 -16.56
CA PRO A 93 9.61 5.57 -16.70
C PRO A 93 11.01 5.20 -17.19
N GLY A 94 11.61 6.05 -18.04
CA GLY A 94 12.92 5.81 -18.65
C GLY A 94 12.88 5.16 -20.03
N VAL A 95 11.68 4.88 -20.56
CA VAL A 95 11.44 4.46 -21.94
C VAL A 95 11.19 5.68 -22.82
N ASP A 96 11.75 5.69 -24.02
CA ASP A 96 11.37 6.65 -25.06
C ASP A 96 9.94 6.35 -25.57
N LEU A 97 9.03 7.30 -25.34
CA LEU A 97 7.62 7.19 -25.74
C LEU A 97 7.45 7.17 -27.26
N ALA A 98 8.31 7.82 -28.03
CA ALA A 98 8.23 7.82 -29.48
C ALA A 98 8.52 6.41 -30.03
N ALA A 99 9.60 5.78 -29.54
CA ALA A 99 9.92 4.39 -29.84
C ALA A 99 8.83 3.42 -29.35
N ALA A 100 8.25 3.66 -28.16
CA ALA A 100 7.15 2.84 -27.65
C ALA A 100 5.90 2.89 -28.54
N ARG A 101 5.53 4.09 -29.02
CA ARG A 101 4.36 4.28 -29.91
C ARG A 101 4.55 3.69 -31.31
N ALA A 102 5.79 3.53 -31.76
CA ALA A 102 6.10 2.87 -33.03
C ALA A 102 5.81 1.35 -33.01
N LEU A 103 5.65 0.74 -31.83
CA LEU A 103 5.36 -0.69 -31.71
C LEU A 103 3.89 -1.00 -32.09
N PRO A 104 3.59 -2.14 -32.73
CA PRO A 104 2.22 -2.47 -33.16
C PRO A 104 1.26 -2.61 -31.98
N HIS A 105 0.29 -1.71 -31.83
CA HIS A 105 -0.66 -1.67 -30.73
C HIS A 105 -2.11 -1.63 -31.25
N ALA A 106 -3.06 -1.93 -30.37
CA ALA A 106 -4.48 -1.77 -30.70
C ALA A 106 -4.87 -0.29 -30.62
N ASP A 107 -5.71 0.17 -31.55
CA ASP A 107 -6.11 1.58 -31.67
C ASP A 107 -6.92 2.06 -30.44
N ASP A 108 -7.61 1.16 -29.75
CA ASP A 108 -8.41 1.43 -28.55
C ASP A 108 -7.63 1.22 -27.23
N ALA A 109 -6.32 0.97 -27.32
CA ALA A 109 -5.50 0.67 -26.15
C ALA A 109 -5.34 1.88 -25.22
N GLN A 110 -5.53 1.65 -23.93
CA GLN A 110 -5.29 2.66 -22.91
C GLN A 110 -3.82 2.63 -22.48
N TRP A 111 -3.11 3.73 -22.71
CA TRP A 111 -1.73 3.90 -22.29
C TRP A 111 -1.64 4.44 -20.87
N LEU A 112 -0.84 3.80 -20.03
CA LEU A 112 -0.69 4.13 -18.61
C LEU A 112 0.79 4.18 -18.24
N TRP A 113 1.15 5.11 -17.35
CA TRP A 113 2.45 5.08 -16.70
C TRP A 113 2.50 3.97 -15.65
N LEU A 114 3.58 3.19 -15.63
CA LEU A 114 3.89 2.28 -14.52
C LEU A 114 4.50 3.08 -13.36
N ALA A 115 3.64 3.84 -12.69
CA ALA A 115 3.93 4.70 -11.56
C ALA A 115 2.74 4.66 -10.58
N PRO A 116 2.90 5.12 -9.33
CA PRO A 116 1.80 5.17 -8.37
C PRO A 116 0.57 5.88 -8.96
N GLY A 117 -0.60 5.24 -8.86
CA GLY A 117 -1.86 5.76 -9.40
C GLY A 117 -2.12 5.49 -10.89
N PHE A 118 -1.15 4.96 -11.65
CA PHE A 118 -1.29 4.59 -13.07
C PHE A 118 -1.87 5.70 -13.95
N ALA A 119 -1.26 6.89 -13.91
CA ALA A 119 -1.73 8.03 -14.70
C ALA A 119 -1.77 7.72 -16.21
N PRO A 120 -2.82 8.14 -16.94
CA PRO A 120 -2.91 7.91 -18.38
C PRO A 120 -1.89 8.74 -19.17
N ILE A 121 -1.33 8.13 -20.22
CA ILE A 121 -0.41 8.78 -21.16
C ILE A 121 -1.21 9.27 -22.35
N ASN A 122 -1.55 10.56 -22.34
CA ASN A 122 -2.18 11.25 -23.45
C ASN A 122 -1.15 12.18 -24.12
N THR A 123 -1.48 12.72 -25.29
CA THR A 123 -0.62 13.68 -26.00
C THR A 123 -0.19 14.87 -25.13
N ASP A 124 -1.05 15.31 -24.21
CA ASP A 124 -0.81 16.45 -23.32
C ASP A 124 0.01 16.09 -22.06
N THR A 125 0.06 14.81 -21.68
CA THR A 125 0.80 14.31 -20.50
C THR A 125 2.08 13.56 -20.86
N ALA A 126 2.38 13.40 -22.16
CA ALA A 126 3.55 12.68 -22.66
C ALA A 126 4.88 13.29 -22.19
N ASP A 127 4.95 14.61 -22.09
CA ASP A 127 6.17 15.32 -21.64
C ASP A 127 6.36 15.27 -20.11
N ARG A 128 5.32 14.93 -19.36
CA ARG A 128 5.36 14.84 -17.89
C ARG A 128 5.51 13.39 -17.45
N SER A 129 6.71 12.83 -17.65
CA SER A 129 7.08 11.57 -17.00
C SER A 129 6.96 11.77 -15.46
N PRO A 130 6.31 10.85 -14.71
CA PRO A 130 6.11 10.97 -13.26
C PRO A 130 7.41 10.80 -12.44
N ALA A 131 8.57 11.14 -13.01
CA ALA A 131 9.91 10.95 -12.46
C ALA A 131 10.22 11.76 -11.18
N THR A 132 9.27 12.49 -10.61
CA THR A 132 9.57 13.57 -9.64
C THR A 132 8.90 13.50 -8.27
N LEU A 133 8.18 12.45 -7.90
CA LEU A 133 7.47 12.44 -6.59
C LEU A 133 7.64 11.13 -5.81
N GLY A 134 8.64 11.11 -4.92
CA GLY A 134 8.68 10.20 -3.77
C GLY A 134 9.62 9.00 -3.87
N THR A 135 9.79 8.32 -2.74
CA THR A 135 10.56 7.09 -2.58
C THR A 135 10.22 6.09 -3.69
N ALA A 136 11.25 5.59 -4.39
CA ALA A 136 11.10 4.66 -5.51
C ALA A 136 10.34 3.40 -5.05
N GLN A 137 9.03 3.35 -5.32
CA GLN A 137 8.21 2.20 -5.01
C GLN A 137 8.64 1.04 -5.91
N PRO A 138 8.68 -0.21 -5.41
CA PRO A 138 9.15 -1.31 -6.23
C PRO A 138 8.28 -1.53 -7.47
N VAL A 139 8.88 -1.46 -8.66
CA VAL A 139 8.16 -1.55 -9.94
C VAL A 139 7.47 -2.90 -10.14
N GLY A 140 8.02 -3.97 -9.54
CA GLY A 140 7.38 -5.29 -9.51
C GLY A 140 6.05 -5.29 -8.75
N SER A 141 5.99 -4.56 -7.63
CA SER A 141 4.76 -4.39 -6.84
C SER A 141 3.70 -3.55 -7.57
N LEU A 142 4.11 -2.47 -8.27
CA LEU A 142 3.21 -1.68 -9.12
C LEU A 142 2.60 -2.54 -10.25
N LEU A 143 3.39 -3.42 -10.85
CA LEU A 143 2.89 -4.29 -11.91
C LEU A 143 1.87 -5.31 -11.40
N ARG A 144 2.11 -5.88 -10.20
CA ARG A 144 1.13 -6.75 -9.51
C ARG A 144 -0.16 -6.01 -9.18
N GLU A 145 -0.06 -4.77 -8.70
CA GLU A 145 -1.23 -3.93 -8.42
C GLU A 145 -2.04 -3.63 -9.69
N LEU A 146 -1.38 -3.31 -10.80
CA LEU A 146 -2.04 -3.08 -12.09
C LEU A 146 -2.77 -4.33 -12.59
N ASP A 147 -2.11 -5.49 -12.53
CA ASP A 147 -2.69 -6.78 -12.90
C ASP A 147 -3.91 -7.13 -12.04
N ALA A 148 -3.84 -6.85 -10.74
CA ALA A 148 -4.92 -7.11 -9.79
C ALA A 148 -6.16 -6.24 -10.02
N ARG A 149 -5.98 -5.00 -10.52
CA ARG A 149 -7.06 -4.04 -10.84
C ARG A 149 -7.72 -4.28 -12.20
N LEU A 150 -7.07 -5.05 -13.07
CA LEU A 150 -7.51 -5.28 -14.44
C LEU A 150 -8.60 -6.36 -14.51
N PRO A 151 -9.70 -6.15 -15.28
CA PRO A 151 -10.70 -7.19 -15.53
C PRO A 151 -10.08 -8.45 -16.16
N ALA A 152 -10.74 -9.60 -15.98
CA ALA A 152 -10.21 -10.90 -16.40
C ALA A 152 -9.89 -11.00 -17.92
N GLY A 153 -10.68 -10.32 -18.76
CA GLY A 153 -10.52 -10.34 -20.21
C GLY A 153 -9.62 -9.26 -20.80
N ALA A 154 -9.09 -8.33 -19.98
CA ALA A 154 -8.28 -7.23 -20.48
C ALA A 154 -6.85 -7.71 -20.77
N ALA A 155 -6.39 -7.51 -22.02
CA ALA A 155 -5.00 -7.78 -22.40
C ALA A 155 -4.06 -6.73 -21.78
N LEU A 156 -2.88 -7.16 -21.35
CA LEU A 156 -1.85 -6.28 -20.78
C LEU A 156 -0.55 -6.42 -21.56
N ARG A 157 -0.06 -5.30 -22.06
CA ARG A 157 1.29 -5.14 -22.58
C ARG A 157 2.08 -4.23 -21.65
N VAL A 158 3.32 -4.60 -21.39
CA VAL A 158 4.22 -3.81 -20.55
C VAL A 158 5.48 -3.50 -21.35
N ILE A 159 5.79 -2.21 -21.44
CA ILE A 159 6.98 -1.69 -22.11
C ILE A 159 7.91 -1.15 -21.04
N VAL A 160 9.12 -1.72 -20.97
CA VAL A 160 10.12 -1.39 -19.94
C VAL A 160 11.47 -1.02 -20.55
N PRO A 161 12.28 -0.22 -19.85
CA PRO A 161 13.65 0.05 -20.27
C PRO A 161 14.54 -1.20 -20.16
N ALA A 162 15.64 -1.24 -20.89
CA ALA A 162 16.59 -2.35 -20.88
C ALA A 162 17.17 -2.64 -19.48
N GLN A 163 17.47 -1.58 -18.72
CA GLN A 163 17.83 -1.67 -17.30
C GLN A 163 16.63 -1.21 -16.47
N TRP A 164 16.00 -2.14 -15.76
CA TRP A 164 14.70 -1.92 -15.11
C TRP A 164 14.77 -2.10 -13.59
N GLY A 165 14.14 -1.17 -12.86
CA GLY A 165 14.08 -1.13 -11.39
C GLY A 165 13.23 0.06 -10.89
N ALA A 166 12.93 0.23 -9.59
CA ALA A 166 13.44 -0.43 -8.39
C ALA A 166 12.81 -1.81 -8.14
N LEU A 167 13.58 -2.89 -8.17
CA LEU A 167 13.05 -4.26 -7.96
C LEU A 167 12.94 -4.58 -6.46
N ASP A 168 11.99 -5.47 -6.11
CA ASP A 168 11.77 -5.97 -4.74
C ASP A 168 12.36 -7.36 -4.49
N ALA A 169 13.33 -7.77 -5.31
CA ALA A 169 13.99 -9.09 -5.25
C ALA A 169 13.05 -10.30 -5.30
N GLN A 170 11.78 -10.11 -5.66
CA GLN A 170 10.83 -11.19 -5.88
C GLN A 170 10.61 -11.41 -7.38
N ARG A 171 10.50 -12.68 -7.77
CA ARG A 171 10.11 -13.01 -9.15
C ARG A 171 8.68 -12.55 -9.40
N ILE A 172 8.47 -11.81 -10.49
CA ILE A 172 7.17 -11.24 -10.82
C ILE A 172 6.21 -12.34 -11.26
N GLN A 173 5.09 -12.45 -10.55
CA GLN A 173 4.00 -13.36 -10.87
C GLN A 173 2.71 -12.57 -11.09
N LEU A 174 2.04 -12.81 -12.22
CA LEU A 174 0.79 -12.13 -12.61
C LEU A 174 -0.29 -13.17 -12.95
N ALA A 175 -1.57 -12.79 -12.83
CA ALA A 175 -2.71 -13.65 -13.13
C ALA A 175 -2.83 -13.94 -14.64
N ARG A 176 -2.34 -13.00 -15.46
CA ARG A 176 -2.43 -13.06 -16.93
C ARG A 176 -1.07 -13.16 -17.59
N ALA A 177 -1.06 -13.69 -18.81
CA ALA A 177 0.09 -13.59 -19.69
C ALA A 177 0.24 -12.12 -20.15
N VAL A 178 1.46 -11.60 -20.07
CA VAL A 178 1.77 -10.21 -20.43
C VAL A 178 2.64 -10.20 -21.67
N GLN A 179 2.31 -9.31 -22.61
CA GLN A 179 3.20 -9.00 -23.72
C GLN A 179 4.33 -8.11 -23.18
N TRP A 180 5.51 -8.70 -22.99
CA TRP A 180 6.69 -8.02 -22.46
C TRP A 180 7.52 -7.44 -23.59
N GLN A 181 7.72 -6.12 -23.59
CA GLN A 181 8.54 -5.43 -24.59
C GLN A 181 9.64 -4.64 -23.88
N VAL A 182 10.88 -4.85 -24.31
CA VAL A 182 12.06 -4.17 -23.78
C VAL A 182 12.56 -3.18 -24.82
N LEU A 183 12.72 -1.92 -24.41
CA LEU A 183 13.30 -0.86 -25.24
C LEU A 183 14.60 -0.33 -24.63
N PRO A 184 15.50 0.26 -25.43
CA PRO A 184 16.68 0.95 -24.90
C PRO A 184 16.28 2.03 -23.88
N GLY A 185 16.98 2.07 -22.75
CA GLY A 185 16.67 3.00 -21.67
C GLY A 185 17.08 2.45 -20.31
N HIS A 186 16.95 3.31 -19.30
CA HIS A 186 17.25 2.99 -17.90
C HIS A 186 16.15 3.59 -17.02
N SER A 187 15.65 2.82 -16.04
CA SER A 187 14.75 3.38 -15.04
C SER A 187 15.43 4.55 -14.31
N PRO A 188 14.70 5.65 -14.03
CA PRO A 188 15.24 6.82 -13.34
C PRO A 188 15.43 6.50 -11.85
N LEU A 189 16.52 5.80 -11.54
CA LEU A 189 16.94 5.48 -10.19
C LEU A 189 17.97 6.52 -9.73
N ALA A 190 17.95 6.84 -8.44
CA ALA A 190 19.04 7.61 -7.85
C ALA A 190 20.35 6.87 -8.09
N ALA A 191 21.38 7.58 -8.56
CA ALA A 191 22.70 6.99 -8.74
C ALA A 191 23.15 6.38 -7.40
N PRO A 192 23.74 5.17 -7.41
CA PRO A 192 24.25 4.58 -6.18
C PRO A 192 25.30 5.52 -5.60
N THR A 193 25.10 5.94 -4.36
CA THR A 193 26.12 6.70 -3.62
C THR A 193 27.35 5.80 -3.50
N PRO A 194 28.55 6.25 -3.92
CA PRO A 194 29.75 5.46 -3.77
C PRO A 194 29.93 5.09 -2.29
N PRO A 195 30.32 3.84 -1.98
CA PRO A 195 30.53 3.44 -0.60
C PRO A 195 31.58 4.34 0.04
N ALA A 196 31.32 4.80 1.27
CA ALA A 196 32.28 5.60 2.02
C ALA A 196 33.62 4.85 2.16
N PRO A 197 34.76 5.56 2.14
CA PRO A 197 36.06 4.93 2.34
C PRO A 197 36.09 4.26 3.71
N LEU A 198 36.44 2.97 3.71
CA LEU A 198 36.49 2.16 4.91
C LEU A 198 37.77 2.49 5.69
N HIS A 199 37.63 2.84 6.96
CA HIS A 199 38.77 3.00 7.87
C HIS A 199 38.63 1.98 9.01
N LEU A 200 39.74 1.42 9.48
CA LEU A 200 39.74 0.45 10.57
C LEU A 200 40.48 1.05 11.78
N GLN A 201 39.88 0.98 12.96
CA GLN A 201 40.51 1.39 14.21
C GLN A 201 40.31 0.34 15.28
N VAL A 202 41.38 0.00 16.01
CA VAL A 202 41.30 -1.01 17.08
C VAL A 202 41.47 -0.34 18.43
N VAL A 203 40.59 -0.70 19.37
CA VAL A 203 40.68 -0.29 20.77
C VAL A 203 40.93 -1.53 21.63
N THR A 204 42.04 -1.54 22.36
CA THR A 204 42.47 -2.67 23.19
C THR A 204 43.30 -2.19 24.37
N ASP A 205 43.18 -2.88 25.51
CA ASP A 205 44.06 -2.63 26.66
C ASP A 205 45.46 -3.22 26.47
N ASP A 206 45.53 -4.32 25.70
CA ASP A 206 46.78 -5.03 25.40
C ASP A 206 47.15 -4.89 23.92
N THR A 207 48.27 -4.20 23.66
CA THR A 207 48.81 -3.99 22.31
C THR A 207 49.60 -5.18 21.78
N ALA A 208 49.89 -6.18 22.63
CA ALA A 208 50.52 -7.44 22.27
C ALA A 208 49.50 -8.57 22.00
N MET A 209 48.20 -8.28 22.05
CA MET A 209 47.14 -9.26 21.89
C MET A 209 47.29 -10.05 20.56
N PRO A 210 47.24 -11.40 20.58
CA PRO A 210 47.40 -12.23 19.38
C PRO A 210 46.40 -11.91 18.27
N ALA A 211 45.19 -11.45 18.61
CA ALA A 211 44.15 -11.06 17.65
C ALA A 211 44.58 -9.93 16.70
N LEU A 212 45.48 -9.04 17.13
CA LEU A 212 45.95 -7.90 16.33
C LEU A 212 46.68 -8.34 15.06
N ARG A 213 47.30 -9.52 15.05
CA ARG A 213 47.97 -10.04 13.84
C ARG A 213 46.97 -10.26 12.71
N TYR A 214 45.78 -10.74 13.03
CA TYR A 214 44.72 -11.00 12.04
C TYR A 214 44.10 -9.70 11.57
N LEU A 215 43.86 -8.74 12.46
CA LEU A 215 43.34 -7.42 12.05
C LEU A 215 44.33 -6.63 11.18
N ARG A 216 45.64 -6.75 11.44
CA ARG A 216 46.67 -6.20 10.54
C ARG A 216 46.68 -6.90 9.18
N ALA A 217 46.52 -8.22 9.15
CA ALA A 217 46.39 -8.97 7.90
C ALA A 217 45.14 -8.55 7.11
N VAL A 218 44.00 -8.36 7.77
CA VAL A 218 42.77 -7.82 7.18
C VAL A 218 43.00 -6.41 6.61
N GLN A 219 43.64 -5.53 7.38
CA GLN A 219 43.96 -4.17 6.92
C GLN A 219 44.79 -4.19 5.62
N ALA A 220 45.82 -5.05 5.58
CA ALA A 220 46.66 -5.23 4.40
C ALA A 220 45.88 -5.83 3.22
N ALA A 221 45.04 -6.84 3.47
CA ALA A 221 44.21 -7.47 2.44
C ALA A 221 43.17 -6.51 1.84
N TRP A 222 42.67 -5.56 2.64
CA TRP A 222 41.76 -4.50 2.17
C TRP A 222 42.49 -3.34 1.51
N ALA A 223 43.82 -3.35 1.47
CA ALA A 223 44.66 -2.27 0.97
C ALA A 223 44.29 -0.90 1.58
N LEU A 224 43.95 -0.88 2.87
CA LEU A 224 43.64 0.37 3.56
C LEU A 224 44.90 1.22 3.71
N PRO A 225 44.78 2.56 3.63
CA PRO A 225 45.91 3.45 3.87
C PRO A 225 46.39 3.33 5.32
N ASP A 226 47.67 3.66 5.52
CA ASP A 226 48.35 3.71 6.81
C ASP A 226 48.44 2.37 7.56
N ARG A 227 49.15 2.37 8.69
CA ARG A 227 49.20 1.21 9.60
C ARG A 227 47.99 1.22 10.53
N LEU A 228 47.55 0.04 10.94
CA LEU A 228 46.38 -0.14 11.80
C LEU A 228 46.51 0.71 13.07
N PRO A 229 45.66 1.74 13.26
CA PRO A 229 45.69 2.53 14.47
C PRO A 229 45.15 1.71 15.64
N VAL A 230 45.99 1.52 16.65
CA VAL A 230 45.67 0.82 17.90
C VAL A 230 45.74 1.82 19.04
N VAL A 231 44.64 1.98 19.78
CA VAL A 231 44.56 2.89 20.93
C VAL A 231 44.00 2.17 22.16
N THR A 232 44.25 2.70 23.35
CA THR A 232 43.64 2.19 24.58
C THR A 232 42.22 2.75 24.75
N PRO A 233 41.33 2.09 25.52
CA PRO A 233 40.00 2.61 25.82
C PRO A 233 40.00 4.06 26.34
N ALA A 234 40.97 4.41 27.20
CA ALA A 234 41.11 5.76 27.74
C ALA A 234 41.52 6.81 26.68
N ALA A 235 42.20 6.38 25.61
CA ALA A 235 42.63 7.25 24.51
C ALA A 235 41.61 7.29 23.35
N ALA A 236 40.49 6.57 23.44
CA ALA A 236 39.45 6.58 22.43
C ALA A 236 38.76 7.96 22.36
N GLN A 237 38.87 8.62 21.20
CA GLN A 237 38.30 9.95 20.95
C GLN A 237 37.35 9.90 19.75
N PRO A 238 36.08 9.49 19.95
CA PRO A 238 35.11 9.34 18.87
C PRO A 238 34.96 10.52 17.91
N PRO A 239 35.02 11.79 18.36
CA PRO A 239 34.92 12.94 17.48
C PRO A 239 36.05 13.08 16.45
N ARG A 240 37.19 12.39 16.64
CA ARG A 240 38.33 12.42 15.71
C ARG A 240 38.29 11.33 14.65
N TRP A 241 37.35 10.38 14.75
CA TRP A 241 37.26 9.27 13.82
C TRP A 241 36.64 9.73 12.50
N ALA A 242 37.30 9.39 11.40
CA ALA A 242 36.84 9.77 10.07
C ALA A 242 35.50 9.09 9.73
N PRO A 243 34.67 9.69 8.86
CA PRO A 243 33.48 9.02 8.33
C PRO A 243 33.85 7.67 7.68
N GLY A 244 33.05 6.63 7.95
CA GLY A 244 33.35 5.27 7.46
C GLY A 244 34.35 4.48 8.33
N THR A 245 34.74 5.01 9.50
CA THR A 245 35.56 4.26 10.46
C THR A 245 34.76 3.14 11.12
N VAL A 246 35.37 1.95 11.15
CA VAL A 246 34.91 0.76 11.84
C VAL A 246 35.82 0.56 13.04
N VAL A 247 35.24 0.67 14.23
CA VAL A 247 35.97 0.57 15.49
C VAL A 247 35.84 -0.83 16.04
N VAL A 248 36.94 -1.59 16.08
CA VAL A 248 37.01 -2.91 16.69
C VAL A 248 37.41 -2.76 18.15
N TRP A 249 36.44 -2.94 19.04
CA TRP A 249 36.60 -2.89 20.49
C TRP A 249 36.95 -4.29 21.03
N LEU A 250 38.24 -4.51 21.26
CA LEU A 250 38.80 -5.75 21.81
C LEU A 250 39.03 -5.68 23.33
N SER A 251 38.71 -4.55 23.97
CA SER A 251 38.79 -4.46 25.43
C SER A 251 37.67 -5.30 26.08
N PRO A 252 37.95 -6.00 27.19
CA PRO A 252 36.93 -6.67 28.00
C PRO A 252 36.01 -5.69 28.74
N SER A 253 36.40 -4.42 28.85
CA SER A 253 35.56 -3.38 29.44
C SER A 253 34.43 -2.98 28.48
N ALA A 254 33.30 -2.55 29.05
CA ALA A 254 32.21 -2.00 28.26
C ALA A 254 32.67 -0.73 27.52
N PRO A 255 32.25 -0.52 26.25
CA PRO A 255 32.54 0.71 25.54
C PRO A 255 31.90 1.90 26.31
N PRO A 256 32.61 3.03 26.46
CA PRO A 256 32.08 4.20 27.16
C PRO A 256 30.93 4.84 26.37
N ASP A 257 30.08 5.59 27.07
CA ASP A 257 28.87 6.20 26.48
C ASP A 257 29.16 7.08 25.26
N SER A 258 30.33 7.72 25.20
CA SER A 258 30.76 8.52 24.04
C SER A 258 30.94 7.68 22.77
N VAL A 259 31.41 6.45 22.90
CA VAL A 259 31.59 5.50 21.79
C VAL A 259 30.25 4.94 21.35
N ILE A 260 29.37 4.63 22.31
CA ILE A 260 28.00 4.17 22.03
C ILE A 260 27.20 5.28 21.32
N ALA A 261 27.30 6.52 21.80
CA ALA A 261 26.64 7.68 21.18
C ALA A 261 27.16 7.96 19.76
N TRP A 262 28.47 7.81 19.53
CA TRP A 262 29.04 7.90 18.19
C TRP A 262 28.53 6.78 17.25
N ALA A 263 28.47 5.54 17.74
CA ALA A 263 27.89 4.44 16.97
C ALA A 263 26.41 4.72 16.65
N ALA A 264 25.63 5.22 17.62
CA ALA A 264 24.24 5.63 17.43
C ALA A 264 24.09 6.77 16.40
N ALA A 265 25.08 7.63 16.24
CA ALA A 265 25.07 8.74 15.28
C ALA A 265 25.39 8.31 13.83
N GLY A 266 25.78 7.05 13.59
CA GLY A 266 26.14 6.53 12.25
C GLY A 266 27.44 5.75 12.21
N GLY A 267 28.17 5.63 13.32
CA GLY A 267 29.39 4.83 13.42
C GLY A 267 29.14 3.31 13.37
N GLN A 268 30.20 2.55 13.15
CA GLN A 268 30.20 1.10 13.24
C GLN A 268 31.13 0.62 14.34
N LEU A 269 30.58 -0.09 15.32
CA LEU A 269 31.31 -0.62 16.47
C LEU A 269 31.28 -2.15 16.45
N VAL A 270 32.45 -2.79 16.39
CA VAL A 270 32.61 -4.25 16.42
C VAL A 270 33.14 -4.66 17.79
N LEU A 271 32.33 -5.33 18.58
CA LEU A 271 32.67 -5.79 19.93
C LEU A 271 33.28 -7.19 19.89
N GLN A 272 34.23 -7.47 20.79
CA GLN A 272 34.67 -8.85 21.04
C GLN A 272 33.50 -9.75 21.49
N ALA A 273 33.63 -11.06 21.25
CA ALA A 273 32.56 -12.03 21.49
C ALA A 273 32.02 -12.04 22.94
N GLN A 274 32.90 -11.80 23.92
CA GLN A 274 32.58 -11.82 25.34
C GLN A 274 32.42 -10.42 25.95
N ALA A 275 32.31 -9.37 25.12
CA ALA A 275 32.13 -8.01 25.63
C ALA A 275 30.77 -7.90 26.36
N PRO A 276 30.71 -7.18 27.50
CA PRO A 276 29.44 -6.89 28.14
C PRO A 276 28.61 -5.97 27.24
N VAL A 277 27.39 -6.41 26.90
CA VAL A 277 26.43 -5.66 26.09
C VAL A 277 25.14 -5.49 26.89
N PRO A 278 24.50 -4.30 26.90
CA PRO A 278 23.19 -4.14 27.52
C PRO A 278 22.18 -5.16 27.00
N ALA A 279 21.38 -5.77 27.90
CA ALA A 279 20.45 -6.85 27.55
C ALA A 279 19.49 -6.48 26.39
N ALA A 280 19.04 -5.22 26.35
CA ALA A 280 18.18 -4.72 25.28
C ALA A 280 18.85 -4.76 23.90
N LEU A 281 20.16 -4.48 23.82
CA LEU A 281 20.93 -4.55 22.58
C LEU A 281 21.30 -6.00 22.24
N ALA A 282 21.61 -6.82 23.26
CA ALA A 282 21.90 -8.24 23.08
C ALA A 282 20.72 -9.00 22.43
N ALA A 283 19.48 -8.66 22.78
CA ALA A 283 18.28 -9.25 22.20
C ALA A 283 18.05 -8.88 20.72
N LEU A 284 18.68 -7.81 20.23
CA LEU A 284 18.54 -7.33 18.85
C LEU A 284 19.64 -7.84 17.91
N LEU A 285 20.71 -8.44 18.45
CA LEU A 285 21.80 -9.00 17.66
C LEU A 285 21.30 -10.21 16.87
N GLN A 286 21.45 -10.15 15.55
CA GLN A 286 21.14 -11.25 14.64
C GLN A 286 22.39 -11.62 13.85
N ALA A 287 22.53 -12.88 13.45
CA ALA A 287 23.62 -13.30 12.57
C ALA A 287 23.66 -12.42 11.32
N ALA A 288 24.82 -11.84 11.02
CA ALA A 288 25.01 -11.06 9.81
C ALA A 288 24.84 -11.98 8.59
N PRO A 289 24.19 -11.51 7.51
CA PRO A 289 23.98 -12.32 6.32
C PRO A 289 25.32 -12.69 5.70
N GLU A 290 25.61 -13.98 5.62
CA GLU A 290 26.80 -14.55 4.99
C GLU A 290 26.35 -15.50 3.86
N THR A 291 27.04 -15.48 2.73
CA THR A 291 26.63 -16.22 1.53
C THR A 291 27.03 -17.69 1.60
N ASP A 292 28.17 -17.99 2.22
CA ASP A 292 28.72 -19.33 2.40
C ASP A 292 29.43 -19.42 3.76
N GLY A 293 28.94 -20.27 4.66
CA GLY A 293 29.59 -20.56 5.95
C GLY A 293 28.83 -20.11 7.20
N GLU A 294 29.44 -20.39 8.36
CA GLU A 294 28.94 -19.93 9.66
C GLU A 294 29.16 -18.42 9.82
N PRO A 295 28.21 -17.68 10.42
CA PRO A 295 28.30 -16.23 10.55
C PRO A 295 29.51 -15.80 11.37
N LEU A 296 30.35 -14.92 10.81
CA LEU A 296 31.50 -14.34 11.51
C LEU A 296 31.10 -13.31 12.59
N LEU A 297 30.02 -12.58 12.31
CA LEU A 297 29.54 -11.47 13.13
C LEU A 297 28.03 -11.59 13.36
N GLU A 298 27.58 -11.15 14.53
CA GLU A 298 26.20 -10.76 14.78
C GLU A 298 26.10 -9.24 14.66
N ALA A 299 24.96 -8.74 14.19
CA ALA A 299 24.73 -7.32 13.97
C ALA A 299 23.38 -6.87 14.55
N ALA A 300 23.36 -5.65 15.07
CA ALA A 300 22.15 -4.94 15.48
C ALA A 300 22.22 -3.49 14.98
N ALA A 301 21.07 -2.93 14.63
CA ALA A 301 20.95 -1.50 14.36
C ALA A 301 21.02 -0.72 15.68
N LEU A 302 21.80 0.36 15.71
CA LEU A 302 21.86 1.29 16.84
C LEU A 302 21.75 2.71 16.31
N GLY A 303 20.60 3.36 16.51
CA GLY A 303 20.32 4.68 15.95
C GLY A 303 20.46 4.70 14.43
N ARG A 304 21.37 5.54 13.91
CA ARG A 304 21.74 5.61 12.48
C ARG A 304 22.93 4.71 12.10
N GLY A 305 23.59 4.09 13.08
CA GLY A 305 24.74 3.22 12.86
C GLY A 305 24.46 1.77 13.25
N ARG A 306 25.53 1.02 13.53
CA ARG A 306 25.46 -0.42 13.79
C ARG A 306 26.41 -0.84 14.90
N VAL A 307 25.96 -1.80 15.69
CA VAL A 307 26.83 -2.56 16.60
C VAL A 307 26.92 -3.98 16.06
N LEU A 308 28.14 -4.47 15.96
CA LEU A 308 28.51 -5.80 15.52
C LEU A 308 29.20 -6.51 16.68
N ARG A 309 29.11 -7.84 16.74
CA ARG A 309 29.79 -8.66 17.74
C ARG A 309 30.39 -9.89 17.07
N TRP A 310 31.64 -10.21 17.39
CA TRP A 310 32.24 -11.47 16.95
C TRP A 310 31.48 -12.68 17.52
N THR A 311 31.17 -13.69 16.71
CA THR A 311 30.48 -14.90 17.18
C THR A 311 31.36 -15.75 18.10
N ALA A 312 32.68 -15.71 17.90
CA ALA A 312 33.67 -16.32 18.77
C ALA A 312 34.91 -15.41 18.93
N PRO A 313 35.74 -15.61 19.97
CA PRO A 313 36.98 -14.85 20.12
C PRO A 313 37.91 -15.07 18.92
N LEU A 314 38.73 -14.06 18.61
CA LEU A 314 39.63 -14.03 17.45
C LEU A 314 40.86 -14.94 17.64
N GLN A 315 40.62 -16.25 17.83
CA GLN A 315 41.60 -17.31 17.99
C GLN A 315 41.27 -18.45 17.03
N PRO A 316 42.23 -19.02 16.27
CA PRO A 316 41.95 -20.07 15.30
C PRO A 316 41.26 -21.31 15.89
N GLN A 317 41.49 -21.60 17.17
CA GLN A 317 40.86 -22.73 17.85
C GLN A 317 39.35 -22.54 18.05
N GLN A 318 38.88 -21.29 18.12
CA GLN A 318 37.49 -20.94 18.40
C GLN A 318 36.79 -20.34 17.18
N LEU A 319 37.54 -19.71 16.29
CA LEU A 319 37.08 -19.19 15.00
C LEU A 319 38.05 -19.70 13.91
N PRO A 320 37.90 -20.96 13.46
CA PRO A 320 38.79 -21.56 12.45
C PRO A 320 38.83 -20.76 11.15
N ALA A 321 37.72 -20.08 10.82
CA ALA A 321 37.58 -19.21 9.67
C ALA A 321 38.64 -18.10 9.58
N LEU A 322 39.34 -17.76 10.67
CA LEU A 322 40.48 -16.81 10.62
C LEU A 322 41.61 -17.24 9.70
N LEU A 323 41.73 -18.55 9.44
CA LEU A 323 42.78 -19.13 8.60
C LEU A 323 42.32 -19.31 7.14
N ASP A 324 41.05 -19.08 6.83
CA ASP A 324 40.52 -19.22 5.48
C ASP A 324 41.00 -18.05 4.61
N ALA A 325 41.33 -18.34 3.35
CA ALA A 325 41.80 -17.32 2.41
C ALA A 325 40.75 -16.24 2.09
N ASP A 326 39.46 -16.58 2.24
CA ASP A 326 38.33 -15.69 1.96
C ASP A 326 37.93 -14.82 3.17
N PHE A 327 38.53 -15.04 4.34
CA PHE A 327 38.16 -14.36 5.58
C PHE A 327 38.13 -12.82 5.47
N PRO A 328 39.15 -12.15 4.90
CA PRO A 328 39.09 -10.70 4.73
C PRO A 328 37.91 -10.26 3.84
N ALA A 329 37.57 -11.02 2.79
CA ALA A 329 36.45 -10.70 1.92
C ALA A 329 35.10 -10.87 2.64
N ARG A 330 34.94 -11.97 3.39
CA ARG A 330 33.72 -12.24 4.19
C ARG A 330 33.50 -11.18 5.28
N LEU A 331 34.56 -10.82 6.00
CA LEU A 331 34.52 -9.74 6.98
C LEU A 331 34.14 -8.39 6.36
N ARG A 332 34.65 -8.09 5.15
CA ARG A 332 34.34 -6.85 4.44
C ARG A 332 32.86 -6.76 4.12
N THR A 333 32.28 -7.85 3.61
CA THR A 333 30.86 -7.97 3.31
C THR A 333 30.00 -7.82 4.56
N ALA A 334 30.42 -8.36 5.71
CA ALA A 334 29.67 -8.23 6.96
C ALA A 334 29.63 -6.79 7.50
N VAL A 335 30.77 -6.08 7.41
CA VAL A 335 30.95 -4.72 7.93
C VAL A 335 30.39 -3.67 6.96
N GLN A 336 30.66 -3.82 5.67
CA GLN A 336 30.18 -2.96 4.59
C GLN A 336 29.43 -3.81 3.56
N PRO A 337 28.16 -4.19 3.84
CA PRO A 337 27.38 -5.00 2.94
C PRO A 337 27.26 -4.32 1.57
N PRO A 338 27.39 -5.07 0.47
CA PRO A 338 27.25 -4.50 -0.86
C PRO A 338 25.86 -3.89 -1.02
N PRO A 339 25.73 -2.77 -1.76
CA PRO A 339 24.42 -2.21 -2.04
C PRO A 339 23.58 -3.26 -2.76
N THR A 340 22.33 -3.44 -2.33
CA THR A 340 21.43 -4.38 -2.98
C THR A 340 21.15 -3.88 -4.41
N PRO A 341 21.33 -4.71 -5.44
CA PRO A 341 21.05 -4.29 -6.80
C PRO A 341 19.54 -4.04 -6.95
N HIS A 342 19.18 -2.76 -7.13
CA HIS A 342 17.80 -2.34 -7.32
C HIS A 342 17.36 -2.35 -8.80
N ALA A 343 18.30 -2.58 -9.72
CA ALA A 343 18.05 -2.69 -11.15
C ALA A 343 18.58 -4.03 -11.67
N ALA A 344 17.88 -4.58 -12.66
CA ALA A 344 18.34 -5.74 -13.40
C ALA A 344 17.98 -5.60 -14.89
N PRO A 345 18.61 -6.39 -15.77
CA PRO A 345 18.19 -6.45 -17.16
C PRO A 345 16.72 -6.85 -17.26
N ALA A 346 15.91 -6.05 -17.95
CA ALA A 346 14.46 -6.30 -18.05
C ALA A 346 14.12 -7.66 -18.66
N GLN A 347 15.01 -8.21 -19.49
CA GLN A 347 14.84 -9.53 -20.11
C GLN A 347 14.78 -10.65 -19.07
N THR A 348 15.49 -10.52 -17.94
CA THR A 348 15.49 -11.54 -16.87
C THR A 348 14.30 -11.40 -15.93
N GLN A 349 13.53 -10.31 -16.05
CA GLN A 349 12.39 -9.97 -15.18
C GLN A 349 11.04 -10.24 -15.84
N GLN A 350 11.01 -11.05 -16.91
CA GLN A 350 9.77 -11.38 -17.59
C GLN A 350 8.76 -12.04 -16.61
N PRO A 351 7.54 -11.51 -16.49
CA PRO A 351 6.55 -12.04 -15.56
C PRO A 351 6.17 -13.48 -15.87
N GLN A 352 6.05 -14.29 -14.82
CA GLN A 352 5.49 -15.64 -14.91
C GLN A 352 3.99 -15.61 -14.61
N ARG A 353 3.24 -16.53 -15.22
CA ARG A 353 1.84 -16.72 -14.87
C ARG A 353 1.76 -17.48 -13.55
N GLY A 354 1.07 -16.91 -12.58
CA GLY A 354 0.94 -17.49 -11.24
C GLY A 354 -0.43 -17.24 -10.61
N ALA A 355 -0.60 -17.71 -9.38
CA ALA A 355 -1.78 -17.43 -8.57
C ALA A 355 -1.72 -15.98 -8.09
N ALA A 356 -2.22 -15.03 -8.89
CA ALA A 356 -2.23 -13.63 -8.50
C ALA A 356 -3.56 -13.21 -7.88
N ILE A 357 -3.45 -12.23 -6.98
CA ILE A 357 -4.55 -11.63 -6.23
C ILE A 357 -5.38 -10.80 -7.22
N ARG A 358 -6.70 -11.00 -7.24
CA ARG A 358 -7.62 -10.11 -7.97
C ARG A 358 -8.29 -9.16 -6.98
N LEU A 359 -8.19 -7.87 -7.24
CA LEU A 359 -8.90 -6.85 -6.46
C LEU A 359 -10.32 -6.73 -7.02
N ASN A 360 -11.28 -7.37 -6.36
CA ASN A 360 -12.69 -7.07 -6.61
C ASN A 360 -13.03 -5.76 -5.90
N LEU A 361 -13.19 -4.66 -6.66
CA LEU A 361 -13.75 -3.45 -6.10
C LEU A 361 -15.21 -3.71 -5.73
N PRO A 362 -15.64 -3.45 -4.47
CA PRO A 362 -17.03 -3.57 -4.10
C PRO A 362 -17.88 -2.57 -4.91
N PRO A 363 -19.10 -2.93 -5.30
CA PRO A 363 -19.99 -1.99 -5.97
C PRO A 363 -20.34 -0.84 -5.03
N GLN A 364 -20.52 0.37 -5.58
CA GLN A 364 -20.87 1.56 -4.81
C GLN A 364 -22.33 1.50 -4.40
N SER A 365 -22.60 1.46 -3.09
CA SER A 365 -23.98 1.41 -2.57
C SER A 365 -24.70 2.76 -2.78
N LEU A 366 -25.97 2.71 -3.22
CA LEU A 366 -26.86 3.87 -3.28
C LEU A 366 -27.62 4.12 -1.98
N ALA A 367 -27.41 3.30 -0.94
CA ALA A 367 -28.06 3.42 0.36
C ALA A 367 -28.03 4.83 0.97
N PRO A 368 -26.89 5.57 1.03
CA PRO A 368 -26.87 6.89 1.67
C PRO A 368 -27.77 7.90 0.95
N TRP A 369 -27.82 7.87 -0.38
CA TRP A 369 -28.72 8.71 -1.17
C TRP A 369 -30.19 8.34 -0.97
N LEU A 370 -30.49 7.04 -0.88
CA LEU A 370 -31.84 6.55 -0.59
C LEU A 370 -32.31 6.90 0.82
N VAL A 371 -31.43 6.85 1.83
CA VAL A 371 -31.76 7.30 3.20
C VAL A 371 -32.14 8.78 3.19
N GLY A 372 -31.38 9.62 2.49
CA GLY A 372 -31.71 11.03 2.30
C GLY A 372 -33.08 11.24 1.63
N LEU A 373 -33.37 10.46 0.58
CA LEU A 373 -34.67 10.48 -0.09
C LEU A 373 -35.82 10.06 0.86
N VAL A 374 -35.64 8.99 1.63
CA VAL A 374 -36.65 8.51 2.60
C VAL A 374 -36.93 9.57 3.66
N LEU A 375 -35.90 10.21 4.22
CA LEU A 375 -36.05 11.28 5.20
C LEU A 375 -36.79 12.49 4.62
N LEU A 376 -36.47 12.87 3.38
CA LEU A 376 -37.14 13.96 2.67
C LEU A 376 -38.62 13.65 2.41
N LEU A 377 -38.92 12.44 1.92
CA LEU A 377 -40.30 11.98 1.70
C LEU A 377 -41.09 11.95 3.02
N PHE A 378 -40.47 11.49 4.10
CA PHE A 378 -41.07 11.48 5.43
C PHE A 378 -41.36 12.90 5.93
N ALA A 379 -40.41 13.82 5.80
CA ALA A 379 -40.60 15.22 6.19
C ALA A 379 -41.73 15.90 5.41
N LEU A 380 -41.79 15.68 4.08
CA LEU A 380 -42.88 16.16 3.23
C LEU A 380 -44.23 15.56 3.65
N GLU A 381 -44.25 14.28 4.03
CA GLU A 381 -45.47 13.60 4.43
C GLU A 381 -45.97 14.12 5.77
N ARG A 382 -45.08 14.32 6.74
CA ARG A 382 -45.41 14.95 8.02
C ARG A 382 -45.89 16.38 7.83
N TRP A 383 -45.24 17.16 6.97
CA TRP A 383 -45.65 18.54 6.69
C TRP A 383 -47.04 18.61 6.05
N LEU A 384 -47.32 17.77 5.05
CA LEU A 384 -48.64 17.74 4.39
C LEU A 384 -49.74 17.21 5.33
N ALA A 385 -49.43 16.23 6.17
CA ALA A 385 -50.36 15.67 7.16
C ALA A 385 -50.73 16.66 8.27
N THR A 386 -49.82 17.57 8.62
CA THR A 386 -49.96 18.59 9.67
C THR A 386 -50.40 19.96 9.14
N ALA A 387 -50.50 20.13 7.82
CA ALA A 387 -50.83 21.40 7.20
C ALA A 387 -52.23 21.90 7.63
N PRO A 388 -52.38 23.19 8.00
CA PRO A 388 -53.60 23.75 8.60
C PRO A 388 -54.83 23.77 7.68
N ARG A 389 -54.70 23.35 6.42
CA ARG A 389 -55.83 23.18 5.49
C ARG A 389 -56.84 22.12 5.94
N ARG A 390 -56.51 21.29 6.95
CA ARG A 390 -57.45 20.35 7.60
C ARG A 390 -58.53 21.00 8.46
N ASN A 391 -58.36 22.26 8.90
CA ASN A 391 -59.31 22.92 9.81
C ASN A 391 -60.30 23.88 9.12
N ALA A 392 -60.22 24.06 7.80
CA ALA A 392 -61.09 25.00 7.06
C ALA A 392 -62.26 24.30 6.33
N ALA A 393 -62.35 22.97 6.40
CA ALA A 393 -63.39 22.17 5.75
C ALA A 393 -63.98 21.12 6.70
N ALA A 394 -64.23 21.50 7.96
CA ALA A 394 -64.98 20.72 8.93
C ALA A 394 -66.32 21.38 9.23
#